data_AF-A0A800AG42-F1
#
_entry.id   AF-A0A800AG42-F1
#
_cell.length_a   1.000
_cell.length_b   1.000
_cell.length_c   1.000
_cell.angle_alpha   90.00
_cell.angle_beta   90.00
_cell.angle_gamma   90.00
#
_symmetry.space_group_name_H-M   'P 1'
#
loop_
_entity.id
_entity.type
_entity.pdbx_description
1 polymer ?
#
loop_
_entity_poly.entity_id
_entity_poly.type
_entity_poly.pdbx_seq_one_letter_code
_entity_poly.pdbx_strand_id
1 'polypeptide(L)'
;MLQQLDPALIDFCNKAVERAKSFAKKWLQRYMCVCDEEKAERIAEELANVKKYLSHGYVIDYEEARKIGLTVKYLPPSDPLWQALWRLYCTYEIDIRSKQLVKIFESADVSLSLS
;
A
#
# COMPACT_ATOMS: atom_id res chain seq x y z
N MET A 1 -7.37 -1.56 32.47
CA MET A 1 -7.56 -0.45 31.51
C MET A 1 -7.94 -1.00 30.12
N LEU A 2 -8.99 -1.85 30.07
CA LEU A 2 -9.48 -2.53 28.86
C LEU A 2 -11.02 -2.72 28.89
N GLN A 3 -11.71 -2.07 29.83
CA GLN A 3 -13.11 -2.38 30.18
C GLN A 3 -14.16 -1.43 29.59
N GLN A 4 -13.80 -0.50 28.70
CA GLN A 4 -14.77 0.41 28.08
C GLN A 4 -14.38 0.75 26.63
N LEU A 5 -14.05 -0.25 25.80
CA LEU A 5 -14.15 -0.04 24.36
C LEU A 5 -15.63 -0.14 24.00
N ASP A 6 -16.19 0.95 23.51
CA ASP A 6 -17.56 1.01 23.01
C ASP A 6 -17.76 -0.11 21.97
N PRO A 7 -18.73 -1.03 22.16
CA PRO A 7 -19.07 -2.05 21.18
C PRO A 7 -19.27 -1.49 19.76
N ALA A 8 -19.79 -0.26 19.64
CA ALA A 8 -19.95 0.41 18.35
C ALA A 8 -18.61 0.75 17.69
N LEU A 9 -17.59 1.12 18.47
CA LEU A 9 -16.24 1.38 17.96
C LEU A 9 -15.58 0.09 17.47
N ILE A 10 -15.75 -1.02 18.20
CA ILE A 10 -15.22 -2.33 17.79
C ILE A 10 -15.88 -2.79 16.49
N ASP A 11 -17.21 -2.69 16.40
CA ASP A 11 -17.97 -3.02 15.18
C ASP A 11 -17.54 -2.14 14.00
N PHE A 12 -17.36 -0.84 14.21
CA PHE A 12 -16.86 0.08 13.20
C PHE A 12 -15.47 -0.35 12.68
N CYS A 13 -14.52 -0.64 13.59
CA CYS A 13 -13.18 -1.07 13.22
C CYS A 13 -13.20 -2.38 12.43
N ASN A 14 -14.00 -3.36 12.86
CA ASN A 14 -14.16 -4.63 12.15
C ASN A 14 -14.73 -4.41 10.74
N LYS A 15 -15.78 -3.59 10.60
CA LYS A 15 -16.34 -3.22 9.29
C LYS A 15 -15.34 -2.48 8.40
N ALA A 16 -14.48 -1.66 8.97
CA ALA A 16 -13.43 -0.97 8.22
C ALA A 16 -12.40 -1.96 7.67
N VAL A 17 -11.97 -2.95 8.47
CA VAL A 17 -11.07 -4.03 8.03
C VAL A 17 -11.71 -4.86 6.92
N GLU A 18 -12.96 -5.29 7.09
CA GLU A 18 -13.66 -6.07 6.08
C GLU A 18 -13.88 -5.31 4.77
N ARG A 19 -14.16 -4.00 4.87
CA ARG A 19 -14.23 -3.12 3.70
C ARG A 19 -12.87 -3.02 2.99
N ALA A 20 -11.77 -2.89 3.73
CA ALA A 20 -10.43 -2.83 3.15
C ALA A 20 -10.07 -4.13 2.41
N LYS A 21 -10.35 -5.29 3.01
CA LYS A 21 -10.17 -6.61 2.36
C LYS A 21 -11.01 -6.75 1.10
N SER A 22 -12.31 -6.40 1.18
CA SER A 22 -13.23 -6.46 0.04
C SER A 22 -12.76 -5.56 -1.12
N PHE A 23 -12.27 -4.37 -0.78
CA PHE A 23 -11.70 -3.44 -1.77
C PHE A 23 -10.45 -4.03 -2.42
N ALA A 24 -9.50 -4.54 -1.63
CA ALA A 24 -8.30 -5.19 -2.14
C ALA A 24 -8.64 -6.38 -3.06
N LYS A 25 -9.54 -7.28 -2.62
CA LYS A 25 -10.02 -8.42 -3.43
C LYS A 25 -10.58 -7.96 -4.78
N LYS A 26 -11.44 -6.93 -4.79
CA LYS A 26 -12.02 -6.38 -6.03
C LYS A 26 -10.95 -5.90 -7.03
N TRP A 27 -9.92 -5.20 -6.56
CA TRP A 27 -8.84 -4.73 -7.44
C TRP A 27 -7.94 -5.88 -7.90
N LEU A 28 -7.63 -6.82 -7.01
CA LEU A 28 -6.86 -8.01 -7.35
C LEU A 28 -7.57 -8.84 -8.43
N GLN A 29 -8.87 -9.12 -8.27
CA GLN A 29 -9.67 -9.79 -9.30
C GLN A 29 -9.68 -9.03 -10.61
N ARG A 30 -9.72 -7.69 -10.59
CA ARG A 30 -9.78 -6.93 -11.84
C ARG A 30 -8.46 -6.87 -12.62
N TYR A 31 -7.31 -6.85 -11.94
CA TYR A 31 -6.03 -6.54 -12.60
C TYR A 31 -4.92 -7.58 -12.42
N MET A 32 -4.95 -8.41 -11.38
CA MET A 32 -3.85 -9.33 -11.05
C MET A 32 -4.25 -10.81 -10.97
N CYS A 33 -5.52 -11.11 -10.68
CA CYS A 33 -6.07 -12.44 -10.40
C CYS A 33 -7.39 -12.66 -11.16
N VAL A 34 -7.44 -12.27 -12.44
CA VAL A 34 -8.67 -12.20 -13.27
C VAL A 34 -9.46 -13.50 -13.31
N CYS A 35 -8.79 -14.65 -13.26
CA CYS A 35 -9.42 -15.97 -13.32
C CYS A 35 -9.32 -16.75 -12.00
N ASP A 36 -8.84 -16.14 -10.92
CA ASP A 36 -8.52 -16.85 -9.67
C ASP A 36 -8.99 -16.03 -8.46
N GLU A 37 -10.28 -16.18 -8.16
CA GLU A 37 -10.93 -15.48 -7.05
C GLU A 37 -10.37 -15.92 -5.69
N GLU A 38 -10.07 -17.20 -5.51
CA GLU A 38 -9.49 -17.72 -4.27
C GLU A 38 -8.11 -17.11 -4.00
N LYS A 39 -7.28 -16.99 -5.04
CA LYS A 39 -5.98 -16.30 -4.92
C LYS A 39 -6.16 -14.83 -4.57
N ALA A 40 -7.13 -14.14 -5.17
CA ALA A 40 -7.40 -12.74 -4.84
C ALA A 40 -7.81 -12.57 -3.37
N GLU A 41 -8.63 -13.47 -2.85
CA GLU A 41 -9.07 -13.48 -1.46
C GLU A 41 -7.91 -13.74 -0.49
N ARG A 42 -7.11 -14.79 -0.74
CA ARG A 42 -5.92 -15.07 0.08
C ARG A 42 -4.93 -13.91 0.13
N ILE A 43 -4.67 -13.26 -1.02
CA ILE A 43 -3.77 -12.10 -1.07
C ILE A 43 -4.35 -10.91 -0.29
N ALA A 44 -5.65 -10.64 -0.43
CA ALA A 44 -6.31 -9.57 0.30
C ALA A 44 -6.28 -9.78 1.83
N GLU A 45 -6.49 -11.01 2.28
CA GLU A 45 -6.35 -11.38 3.70
C GLU A 45 -4.92 -11.20 4.20
N GLU A 46 -3.94 -11.63 3.42
CA GLU A 46 -2.53 -11.54 3.79
C GLU A 46 -2.08 -10.08 3.91
N LEU A 47 -2.47 -9.21 2.99
CA LEU A 47 -2.18 -7.77 3.04
C LEU A 47 -2.84 -7.06 4.23
N ALA A 48 -3.98 -7.58 4.70
CA ALA A 48 -4.71 -7.04 5.85
C ALA A 48 -4.27 -7.67 7.20
N ASN A 49 -3.25 -8.54 7.19
CA ASN A 49 -2.83 -9.27 8.39
C ASN A 49 -2.02 -8.38 9.34
N VAL A 50 -2.73 -7.75 10.28
CA VAL A 50 -2.16 -6.90 11.34
C VAL A 50 -1.15 -7.62 12.26
N LYS A 51 -1.17 -8.95 12.36
CA LYS A 51 -0.17 -9.69 13.16
C LYS A 51 1.17 -9.79 12.43
N LYS A 52 1.15 -9.77 11.10
CA LYS A 52 2.33 -9.83 10.24
C LYS A 52 2.90 -8.44 9.99
N TYR A 53 2.01 -7.48 9.72
CA TYR A 53 2.37 -6.10 9.43
C TYR A 53 2.00 -5.21 10.62
N LEU A 54 2.86 -5.23 11.65
CA LEU A 54 2.63 -4.60 12.96
C LEU A 54 2.64 -3.06 12.93
N SER A 55 3.00 -2.44 11.80
CA SER A 55 3.00 -0.99 11.62
C SER A 55 2.35 -0.60 10.30
N HIS A 56 1.62 0.52 10.31
CA HIS A 56 1.02 1.09 9.09
C HIS A 56 2.05 1.50 8.03
N GLY A 57 3.31 1.69 8.41
CA GLY A 57 4.42 2.00 7.50
C GLY A 57 5.22 0.78 7.04
N TYR A 58 4.72 -0.44 7.25
CA TYR A 58 5.42 -1.64 6.80
C TYR A 58 5.46 -1.70 5.27
N VAL A 59 6.67 -1.63 4.72
CA VAL A 59 6.91 -1.78 3.29
C VAL A 59 7.20 -3.24 3.01
N ILE A 60 6.49 -3.82 2.03
CA ILE A 60 6.82 -5.15 1.50
C ILE A 60 7.80 -5.02 0.34
N ASP A 61 8.82 -5.88 0.31
CA ASP A 61 9.76 -5.94 -0.81
C ASP A 61 9.24 -6.80 -1.98
N TYR A 62 10.04 -6.88 -3.05
CA TYR A 62 9.71 -7.68 -4.24
C TYR A 62 9.54 -9.18 -3.92
N GLU A 63 10.40 -9.75 -3.08
CA GLU A 63 10.36 -11.18 -2.76
C GLU A 63 9.13 -11.51 -1.91
N GLU A 64 8.78 -10.64 -0.96
CA GLU A 64 7.55 -10.75 -0.18
C GLU A 64 6.31 -10.63 -1.07
N ALA A 65 6.25 -9.62 -1.94
CA ALA A 65 5.14 -9.42 -2.86
C ALA A 65 4.95 -10.64 -3.78
N ARG A 66 6.05 -11.18 -4.31
CA ARG A 66 6.02 -12.41 -5.13
C ARG A 66 5.56 -13.62 -4.30
N LYS A 67 6.05 -13.77 -3.08
CA LYS A 67 5.72 -14.88 -2.17
C LYS A 67 4.25 -14.92 -1.81
N ILE A 68 3.61 -13.77 -1.60
CA ILE A 68 2.16 -13.71 -1.33
C ILE A 68 1.33 -13.96 -2.60
N GLY A 69 1.94 -13.89 -3.78
CA GLY A 69 1.31 -14.24 -5.06
C GLY A 69 0.95 -13.05 -5.94
N LEU A 70 1.41 -11.84 -5.62
CA LEU A 70 1.25 -10.68 -6.49
C LEU A 70 2.05 -10.85 -7.79
N THR A 71 1.46 -10.38 -8.88
CA THR A 71 2.13 -10.34 -10.19
C THR A 71 3.00 -9.07 -10.26
N VAL A 72 4.25 -9.18 -9.81
CA VAL A 72 5.22 -8.08 -9.75
C VAL A 72 6.41 -8.32 -10.68
N LYS A 73 6.95 -7.24 -11.24
CA LYS A 73 8.19 -7.26 -12.04
C LYS A 73 9.33 -6.69 -11.20
N TYR A 74 10.42 -7.44 -11.06
CA TYR A 74 11.64 -6.92 -10.46
C TYR A 74 12.35 -5.96 -11.41
N LEU A 75 12.76 -4.81 -10.89
CA LEU A 75 13.64 -3.87 -11.57
C LEU A 75 14.98 -3.83 -10.81
N PRO A 76 16.11 -4.23 -11.43
CA PRO A 76 17.40 -4.17 -10.76
C PRO A 76 17.83 -2.71 -10.54
N PRO A 77 18.77 -2.45 -9.60
CA PRO A 77 19.30 -1.11 -9.39
C PRO A 77 19.88 -0.44 -10.64
N SER A 78 20.38 -1.21 -11.61
CA SER A 78 20.88 -0.69 -12.88
C SER A 78 19.80 -0.30 -13.89
N ASP A 79 18.53 -0.64 -13.63
CA ASP A 79 17.42 -0.36 -14.54
C ASP A 79 17.14 1.17 -14.59
N PRO A 80 17.06 1.78 -15.80
CA PRO A 80 16.82 3.22 -15.93
C PRO A 80 15.51 3.70 -15.30
N LEU A 81 14.44 2.89 -15.37
CA LEU A 81 13.16 3.23 -14.76
C LEU A 81 13.26 3.20 -13.23
N TRP A 82 13.93 2.18 -12.68
CA TRP A 82 14.19 2.13 -11.24
C TRP A 82 14.99 3.33 -10.76
N GLN A 83 16.07 3.69 -11.47
CA GLN A 83 16.88 4.86 -11.15
C GLN A 83 16.08 6.17 -11.20
N ALA A 84 15.14 6.30 -12.14
CA ALA A 84 14.26 7.46 -12.23
C ALA A 84 13.29 7.52 -11.04
N LEU A 85 12.63 6.41 -10.70
CA LEU A 85 11.72 6.31 -9.55
C LEU A 85 12.42 6.59 -8.23
N TRP A 86 13.61 6.02 -8.03
CA TRP A 86 14.42 6.21 -6.83
C TRP A 86 14.86 7.67 -6.67
N ARG A 87 15.32 8.29 -7.77
CA ARG A 87 15.70 9.70 -7.76
C ARG A 87 14.52 10.59 -7.39
N LEU A 88 13.34 10.33 -7.96
CA LEU A 88 12.11 11.06 -7.63
C LEU A 88 11.79 10.97 -6.14
N TYR A 89 11.82 9.76 -5.58
CA TYR A 89 11.63 9.54 -4.15
C TYR A 89 12.63 10.33 -3.29
N CYS A 90 13.93 10.26 -3.61
CA CYS A 90 14.95 11.02 -2.88
C CYS A 90 14.72 12.54 -2.98
N THR A 91 14.33 13.05 -4.15
CA THR A 91 14.00 14.47 -4.33
C THR A 91 12.83 14.88 -3.45
N TYR A 92 11.76 14.08 -3.38
CA TYR A 92 10.64 14.37 -2.48
C TYR A 92 11.02 14.36 -1.02
N GLU A 93 11.82 13.38 -0.57
CA GLU A 93 12.27 13.34 0.83
C GLU A 93 13.05 14.60 1.21
N ILE A 94 13.90 15.11 0.31
CA ILE A 94 14.65 16.35 0.52
C ILE A 94 13.71 17.56 0.52
N ASP A 95 12.80 17.65 -0.45
CA ASP A 95 11.90 18.80 -0.60
C ASP A 95 10.89 18.89 0.53
N ILE A 96 10.27 17.78 0.92
CA ILE A 96 9.31 17.71 2.03
C ILE A 96 9.97 18.21 3.33
N ARG A 97 11.20 17.77 3.60
CA ARG A 97 11.92 18.16 4.82
C ARG A 97 12.41 19.60 4.78
N SER A 98 12.96 20.04 3.65
CA SER A 98 13.57 21.38 3.52
C SER A 98 12.52 22.49 3.43
N LYS A 99 11.41 22.26 2.74
CA LYS A 99 10.33 23.23 2.51
C LYS A 99 9.14 23.05 3.46
N GLN A 100 9.21 22.07 4.38
CA GLN A 100 8.13 21.71 5.30
C GLN A 100 6.80 21.42 4.60
N LEU A 101 6.86 20.77 3.41
CA LEU A 101 5.67 20.46 2.64
C LEU A 101 4.83 19.42 3.37
N VAL A 102 3.51 19.64 3.39
CA VAL A 102 2.57 18.66 3.98
C VAL A 102 2.03 17.68 2.95
N LYS A 103 1.97 18.08 1.66
CA LYS A 103 1.41 17.28 0.56
C LYS A 103 2.02 17.66 -0.79
N ILE A 104 2.07 16.67 -1.68
CA ILE A 104 2.43 16.81 -3.10
C ILE A 104 1.29 16.21 -3.94
N PHE A 105 0.85 16.93 -4.97
CA PHE A 105 -0.09 16.43 -5.96
C PHE A 105 0.59 16.28 -7.31
N GLU A 106 0.51 15.08 -7.88
CA GLU A 106 1.09 14.75 -9.18
C GLU A 106 -0.02 14.45 -10.19
N SER A 107 0.19 14.89 -11.42
CA SER A 107 -0.63 14.57 -12.59
C SER A 107 0.29 14.30 -13.78
N ALA A 108 -0.29 13.92 -14.92
CA ALA A 108 0.50 13.67 -16.13
C ALA A 108 1.29 14.91 -16.60
N ASP A 109 0.78 16.11 -16.30
CA ASP A 109 1.28 17.37 -16.84
C ASP A 109 1.87 18.31 -15.77
N VAL A 110 1.43 18.17 -14.51
CA VAL A 110 1.76 19.13 -13.44
C VAL A 110 1.96 18.44 -12.09
N SER A 111 2.98 18.89 -11.37
CA SER A 111 3.27 18.57 -9.97
C SER A 111 3.12 19.83 -9.10
N LEU A 112 2.22 19.82 -8.12
CA LEU A 112 1.95 20.95 -7.23
C LEU A 112 2.30 20.60 -5.77
N SER A 113 3.11 21.44 -5.13
CA SER A 113 3.40 21.36 -3.69
C SER A 113 2.43 22.23 -2.89
N LEU A 114 1.86 21.69 -1.82
CA LEU A 114 1.19 22.50 -0.79
C LEU A 114 2.19 22.81 0.33
N SER A 115 2.52 24.09 0.46
CA SER A 115 3.25 24.68 1.58
C SER A 115 2.30 25.14 2.67
#